data_AF-Q2K0P4-F1
#
_entry.id   AF-Q2K0P4-F1
#
_cell.length_a   1.000
_cell.length_b   1.000
_cell.length_c   1.000
_cell.angle_alpha   90.00
_cell.angle_beta   90.00
_cell.angle_gamma   90.00
#
_symmetry.space_group_name_H-M   'P 1'
#
loop_
_entity.id
_entity.type
_entity.pdbx_description
1 polymer ?
#
loop_
_entity_poly.entity_id
_entity_poly.type
_entity_poly.pdbx_seq_one_letter_code
_entity_poly.pdbx_strand_id
1 'polypeptide(L)'
;MRAEISFGKSLVGILFVGLAAAGCTTTPKPATTPAKTKQAQAAKVTFNYTAKDRDCLKRAMYFESQHSDEDGYLAVGTVVMNRLTSGAYPPSICGVVAQEKQFAPGVMTREVKPQAEPELATAADAILLKGARHPAVKDAMFFHTDGLKFPYDNMHYVTVAGGNAFYEKRDSNGMLETPPPLPSYEVAMNYVPGESMLPPQFEALIPSAVPVPLPAPDPMATASTAPMLITAPVTQPETAPAPEPAMRIAIPTPRPAYDSVMLRGEIPVNGG
;
A
#
# COMPACT_ATOMS: atom_id res chain seq x y z
N MET A 1 -30.45 -59.84 6.54
CA MET A 1 -30.37 -60.36 7.93
C MET A 1 -29.76 -59.25 8.77
N ARG A 2 -30.57 -58.57 9.58
CA ARG A 2 -30.14 -57.51 10.51
C ARG A 2 -29.86 -58.16 11.86
N ALA A 3 -28.71 -57.85 12.47
CA ALA A 3 -28.35 -58.28 13.81
C ALA A 3 -28.31 -57.06 14.74
N GLU A 4 -29.26 -57.04 15.67
CA GLU A 4 -29.37 -56.13 16.81
C GLU A 4 -28.50 -56.67 17.97
N ILE A 5 -27.81 -55.79 18.72
CA ILE A 5 -27.25 -56.16 20.04
C ILE A 5 -27.56 -55.09 21.10
N SER A 6 -28.58 -55.44 21.87
CA SER A 6 -28.93 -55.19 23.29
C SER A 6 -28.10 -54.24 24.17
N PHE A 7 -28.83 -53.31 24.80
CA PHE A 7 -28.48 -52.57 26.02
C PHE A 7 -28.51 -53.50 27.26
N GLY A 8 -27.54 -53.36 28.16
CA GLY A 8 -27.53 -53.98 29.49
C GLY A 8 -27.20 -52.95 30.57
N LYS A 9 -28.23 -52.51 31.31
CA LYS A 9 -28.10 -51.78 32.58
C LYS A 9 -27.98 -52.80 33.71
N SER A 10 -27.03 -52.62 34.61
CA SER A 10 -27.07 -53.24 35.94
C SER A 10 -26.67 -52.23 37.00
N LEU A 11 -27.57 -52.07 37.97
CA LEU A 11 -27.48 -51.25 39.18
C LEU A 11 -27.45 -52.22 40.38
N VAL A 12 -27.02 -51.73 41.54
CA VAL A 12 -26.86 -52.38 42.87
C VAL A 12 -25.40 -52.79 43.11
N GLY A 13 -24.71 -52.42 44.18
CA GLY A 13 -25.06 -51.62 45.37
C GLY A 13 -24.11 -51.94 46.54
N ILE A 14 -23.45 -50.89 47.06
CA ILE A 14 -23.09 -50.60 48.47
C ILE A 14 -22.15 -51.56 49.25
N LEU A 15 -20.99 -51.06 49.76
CA LEU A 15 -20.71 -50.74 51.20
C LEU A 15 -19.20 -50.59 51.55
N PHE A 16 -18.87 -49.38 52.04
CA PHE A 16 -18.06 -49.03 53.24
C PHE A 16 -16.51 -49.07 53.27
N VAL A 17 -15.98 -47.87 53.53
CA VAL A 17 -14.97 -47.47 54.54
C VAL A 17 -13.48 -47.56 54.17
N GLY A 18 -12.86 -46.37 54.17
CA GLY A 18 -11.41 -46.16 54.17
C GLY A 18 -11.08 -44.68 54.36
N LEU A 19 -11.09 -44.25 55.63
CA LEU A 19 -10.71 -42.92 56.08
C LEU A 19 -9.20 -42.72 55.93
N ALA A 20 -8.76 -41.80 55.06
CA ALA A 20 -7.37 -41.32 55.03
C ALA A 20 -7.37 -39.79 54.88
N ALA A 21 -7.26 -39.09 56.00
CA ALA A 21 -7.01 -37.66 56.03
C ALA A 21 -5.53 -37.40 55.71
N ALA A 22 -5.22 -36.99 54.48
CA ALA A 22 -3.95 -36.37 54.14
C ALA A 22 -4.12 -34.85 54.25
N GLY A 23 -3.44 -34.24 55.23
CA GLY A 23 -3.47 -32.80 55.44
C GLY A 23 -2.81 -32.05 54.29
N CYS A 24 -3.55 -31.15 53.65
CA CYS A 24 -2.98 -30.16 52.73
C CYS A 24 -2.35 -29.03 53.54
N THR A 25 -1.02 -29.00 53.64
CA THR A 25 -0.30 -27.79 54.03
C THR A 25 -0.33 -26.82 52.84
N THR A 26 -1.29 -25.89 52.84
CA THR A 26 -1.31 -24.79 51.89
C THR A 26 -0.35 -23.70 52.37
N THR A 27 0.84 -23.64 51.77
CA THR A 27 1.76 -22.50 51.93
C THR A 27 1.11 -21.25 51.32
N PRO A 28 1.03 -20.11 52.03
CA PRO A 28 0.55 -18.87 51.44
C PRO A 28 1.52 -18.42 50.35
N LYS A 29 1.08 -18.43 49.09
CA LYS A 29 1.80 -17.80 47.98
C LYS A 29 1.79 -16.28 48.23
N PRO A 30 2.95 -15.59 48.25
CA PRO A 30 2.96 -14.15 48.35
C PRO A 30 2.16 -13.56 47.19
N ALA A 31 1.20 -12.70 47.53
CA ALA A 31 0.38 -11.98 46.59
C ALA A 31 1.28 -11.09 45.73
N THR A 32 1.62 -11.56 44.54
CA THR A 32 2.15 -10.70 43.48
C THR A 32 1.02 -9.75 43.10
N THR A 33 1.13 -8.50 43.54
CA THR A 33 0.36 -7.38 43.00
C THR A 33 0.32 -7.52 41.48
N PRO A 34 -0.84 -7.43 40.83
CA PRO A 34 -0.88 -7.41 39.37
C PRO A 34 -0.12 -6.16 38.94
N ALA A 35 1.12 -6.35 38.52
CA ALA A 35 1.85 -5.33 37.79
C ALA A 35 0.96 -5.02 36.59
N LYS A 36 0.40 -3.81 36.56
CA LYS A 36 -0.18 -3.28 35.34
C LYS A 36 0.97 -3.18 34.35
N THR A 37 1.17 -4.23 33.57
CA THR A 37 2.01 -4.18 32.38
C THR A 37 1.37 -3.11 31.52
N LYS A 38 1.97 -1.92 31.48
CA LYS A 38 1.68 -0.98 30.40
C LYS A 38 1.94 -1.79 29.13
N GLN A 39 0.87 -2.17 28.43
CA GLN A 39 1.00 -2.77 27.11
C GLN A 39 1.87 -1.79 26.32
N ALA A 40 3.07 -2.20 25.96
CA ALA A 40 3.90 -1.45 25.04
C ALA A 40 3.07 -1.37 23.77
N GLN A 41 2.49 -0.20 23.52
CA GLN A 41 1.81 0.06 22.26
C GLN A 41 2.86 -0.14 21.18
N ALA A 42 2.64 -1.11 20.29
CA ALA A 42 3.52 -1.35 19.15
C ALA A 42 3.78 0.01 18.48
N ALA A 43 5.06 0.35 18.33
CA ALA A 43 5.44 1.62 17.75
C ALA A 43 4.90 1.65 16.31
N LYS A 44 4.09 2.67 15.98
CA LYS A 44 3.66 2.89 14.60
C LYS A 44 4.90 3.17 13.74
N VAL A 45 4.98 2.52 12.58
CA VAL A 45 6.08 2.71 11.64
C VAL A 45 5.65 3.77 10.62
N THR A 46 6.46 4.81 10.49
CA THR A 46 6.22 5.89 9.53
C THR A 46 7.07 5.68 8.27
N PHE A 47 6.43 5.65 7.12
CA PHE A 47 7.09 5.67 5.81
C PHE A 47 6.89 7.03 5.16
N ASN A 48 7.97 7.61 4.65
CA ASN A 48 7.90 8.84 3.86
C ASN A 48 7.64 8.49 2.39
N TYR A 49 6.80 9.28 1.70
CA TYR A 49 6.59 9.13 0.27
C TYR A 49 6.52 10.50 -0.42
N THR A 50 6.97 10.53 -1.67
CA THR A 50 7.01 11.74 -2.51
C THR A 50 5.89 11.74 -3.55
N ALA A 51 5.77 12.85 -4.30
CA ALA A 51 4.90 12.88 -5.49
C ALA A 51 5.31 11.83 -6.53
N LYS A 52 6.62 11.52 -6.63
CA LYS A 52 7.15 10.49 -7.53
C LYS A 52 6.72 9.09 -7.08
N ASP A 53 6.76 8.81 -5.77
CA ASP A 53 6.26 7.55 -5.21
C ASP A 53 4.77 7.35 -5.47
N ARG A 54 3.97 8.41 -5.33
CA ARG A 54 2.55 8.39 -5.68
C ARG A 54 2.36 8.09 -7.17
N ASP A 55 3.18 8.65 -8.05
CA ASP A 55 3.14 8.35 -9.48
C ASP A 55 3.52 6.89 -9.79
N CYS A 56 4.61 6.39 -9.21
CA CYS A 56 5.01 4.99 -9.31
C CYS A 56 3.88 4.03 -8.88
N LEU A 57 3.18 4.34 -7.78
CA LEU A 57 2.05 3.57 -7.31
C LEU A 57 0.92 3.52 -8.36
N LYS A 58 0.48 4.70 -8.85
CA LYS A 58 -0.56 4.80 -9.89
C LYS A 58 -0.19 3.99 -11.13
N ARG A 59 1.08 4.06 -11.56
CA ARG A 59 1.57 3.35 -12.75
C ARG A 59 1.51 1.84 -12.56
N ALA A 60 1.92 1.32 -11.41
CA ALA A 60 1.76 -0.10 -11.09
C ALA A 60 0.28 -0.50 -11.11
N MET A 61 -0.58 0.25 -10.41
CA MET A 61 -2.02 -0.01 -10.38
C MET A 61 -2.61 -0.05 -11.80
N TYR A 62 -2.27 0.93 -12.64
CA TYR A 62 -2.76 1.02 -14.01
C TYR A 62 -2.33 -0.17 -14.89
N PHE A 63 -1.03 -0.48 -14.91
CA PHE A 63 -0.49 -1.48 -15.85
C PHE A 63 -0.68 -2.93 -15.40
N GLU A 64 -0.81 -3.20 -14.10
CA GLU A 64 -1.02 -4.57 -13.60
C GLU A 64 -2.48 -5.01 -13.59
N SER A 65 -3.42 -4.08 -13.49
CA SER A 65 -4.81 -4.42 -13.18
C SER A 65 -5.70 -4.60 -14.42
N GLN A 66 -5.20 -4.98 -15.59
CA GLN A 66 -5.94 -4.87 -16.87
C GLN A 66 -6.52 -3.46 -17.13
N HIS A 67 -6.02 -2.43 -16.44
CA HIS A 67 -6.64 -1.10 -16.37
C HIS A 67 -8.07 -1.17 -15.77
N SER A 68 -8.25 -1.98 -14.71
CA SER A 68 -9.54 -2.28 -14.10
C SER A 68 -10.11 -1.10 -13.33
N ASP A 69 -11.29 -1.34 -12.78
CA ASP A 69 -11.94 -0.52 -11.77
C ASP A 69 -11.15 -0.44 -10.45
N GLU A 70 -11.72 0.31 -9.51
CA GLU A 70 -11.20 0.58 -8.17
C GLU A 70 -10.77 -0.70 -7.42
N ASP A 71 -11.43 -1.82 -7.66
CA ASP A 71 -11.14 -3.10 -6.99
C ASP A 71 -9.74 -3.62 -7.35
N GLY A 72 -9.43 -3.73 -8.65
CA GLY A 72 -8.11 -4.20 -9.08
C GLY A 72 -6.99 -3.20 -8.80
N TYR A 73 -7.27 -1.89 -8.85
CA TYR A 73 -6.37 -0.85 -8.39
C TYR A 73 -6.02 -1.01 -6.92
N LEU A 74 -7.02 -1.22 -6.06
CA LEU A 74 -6.82 -1.42 -4.64
C LEU A 74 -6.06 -2.73 -4.36
N ALA A 75 -6.33 -3.79 -5.14
CA ALA A 75 -5.66 -5.08 -4.99
C ALA A 75 -4.15 -4.99 -5.33
N VAL A 76 -3.80 -4.43 -6.48
CA VAL A 76 -2.38 -4.22 -6.87
C VAL A 76 -1.68 -3.28 -5.92
N GLY A 77 -2.31 -2.16 -5.57
CA GLY A 77 -1.74 -1.20 -4.64
C GLY A 77 -1.54 -1.81 -3.24
N THR A 78 -2.40 -2.73 -2.80
CA THR A 78 -2.19 -3.50 -1.56
C THR A 78 -0.93 -4.33 -1.61
N VAL A 79 -0.65 -5.04 -2.72
CA VAL A 79 0.60 -5.79 -2.88
C VAL A 79 1.83 -4.88 -2.79
N VAL A 80 1.80 -3.70 -3.45
CA VAL A 80 2.91 -2.74 -3.38
C VAL A 80 3.16 -2.31 -1.94
N MET A 81 2.11 -2.05 -1.17
CA MET A 81 2.22 -1.66 0.24
C MET A 81 2.63 -2.84 1.13
N ASN A 82 2.20 -4.06 0.85
CA ASN A 82 2.63 -5.26 1.56
C ASN A 82 4.14 -5.49 1.37
N ARG A 83 4.63 -5.32 0.14
CA ARG A 83 6.07 -5.39 -0.16
C ARG A 83 6.85 -4.31 0.58
N LEU A 84 6.40 -3.05 0.52
CA LEU A 84 7.05 -1.94 1.22
C LEU A 84 7.17 -2.19 2.72
N THR A 85 6.11 -2.71 3.34
CA THR A 85 5.99 -2.79 4.80
C THR A 85 6.52 -4.09 5.40
N SER A 86 6.86 -5.10 4.59
CA SER A 86 7.44 -6.35 5.08
C SER A 86 8.92 -6.28 5.41
N GLY A 87 9.62 -5.24 4.94
CA GLY A 87 11.07 -5.10 5.09
C GLY A 87 11.90 -6.04 4.20
N ALA A 88 11.27 -6.90 3.40
CA ALA A 88 11.95 -7.79 2.45
C ALA A 88 12.20 -7.15 1.07
N TYR A 89 11.60 -5.99 0.81
CA TYR A 89 11.66 -5.28 -0.47
C TYR A 89 12.28 -3.88 -0.28
N PRO A 90 12.61 -3.16 -1.37
CA PRO A 90 13.13 -1.81 -1.28
C PRO A 90 12.24 -0.89 -0.42
N PRO A 91 12.84 0.03 0.37
CA PRO A 91 12.13 0.80 1.38
C PRO A 91 11.35 2.01 0.84
N SER A 92 11.06 2.04 -0.48
CA SER A 92 10.27 3.10 -1.12
C SER A 92 9.32 2.51 -2.15
N ILE A 93 8.22 3.21 -2.42
CA ILE A 93 7.20 2.73 -3.35
C ILE A 93 7.79 2.63 -4.77
N CYS A 94 8.50 3.66 -5.23
CA CYS A 94 9.19 3.56 -6.51
C CYS A 94 10.25 2.46 -6.51
N GLY A 95 10.94 2.22 -5.38
CA GLY A 95 11.89 1.13 -5.25
C GLY A 95 11.25 -0.24 -5.47
N VAL A 96 10.06 -0.47 -4.91
CA VAL A 96 9.26 -1.69 -5.14
C VAL A 96 8.82 -1.79 -6.60
N VAL A 97 8.23 -0.73 -7.16
CA VAL A 97 7.67 -0.75 -8.52
C VAL A 97 8.75 -0.86 -9.60
N ALA A 98 9.94 -0.31 -9.37
CA ALA A 98 11.04 -0.34 -10.32
C ALA A 98 11.84 -1.66 -10.33
N GLN A 99 11.50 -2.64 -9.48
CA GLN A 99 12.19 -3.92 -9.48
C GLN A 99 12.07 -4.64 -10.82
N GLU A 100 13.19 -5.16 -11.31
CA GLU A 100 13.27 -5.81 -12.62
C GLU A 100 12.32 -7.01 -12.70
N LYS A 101 11.52 -7.07 -13.78
CA LYS A 101 10.59 -8.17 -14.09
C LYS A 101 9.54 -8.46 -12.99
N GLN A 102 9.30 -7.53 -12.06
CA GLN A 102 8.27 -7.70 -11.03
C GLN A 102 6.91 -7.12 -11.43
N PHE A 103 6.92 -6.21 -12.39
CA PHE A 103 5.76 -5.48 -12.93
C PHE A 103 5.87 -5.46 -14.46
N ALA A 104 4.80 -5.04 -15.13
CA ALA A 104 4.63 -5.01 -16.57
C ALA A 104 5.80 -4.32 -17.26
N PRO A 105 6.23 -4.81 -18.44
CA PRO A 105 7.26 -4.15 -19.23
C PRO A 105 6.91 -2.69 -19.47
N GLY A 106 7.85 -1.81 -19.11
CA GLY A 106 7.69 -0.36 -19.22
C GLY A 106 6.78 0.27 -18.17
N VAL A 107 6.51 -0.39 -17.02
CA VAL A 107 5.73 0.19 -15.92
C VAL A 107 6.25 1.57 -15.49
N MET A 108 7.55 1.85 -15.65
CA MET A 108 8.17 3.14 -15.32
C MET A 108 8.31 4.12 -16.50
N THR A 109 8.09 3.68 -17.74
CA THR A 109 8.36 4.49 -18.95
C THR A 109 7.16 4.71 -19.86
N ARG A 110 6.19 3.80 -19.89
CA ARG A 110 5.01 3.88 -20.75
C ARG A 110 4.05 4.98 -20.29
N GLU A 111 3.29 5.52 -21.22
CA GLU A 111 2.29 6.55 -20.89
C GLU A 111 1.06 5.93 -20.21
N VAL A 112 0.62 6.55 -19.11
CA VAL A 112 -0.68 6.26 -18.48
C VAL A 112 -1.72 7.10 -19.21
N LYS A 113 -2.84 6.48 -19.61
CA LYS A 113 -3.89 7.18 -20.35
C LYS A 113 -4.50 8.29 -19.47
N PRO A 114 -4.63 9.54 -19.96
CA PRO A 114 -5.20 10.64 -19.18
C PRO A 114 -6.61 10.36 -18.63
N GLN A 115 -7.37 9.50 -19.31
CA GLN A 115 -8.74 9.13 -18.90
C GLN A 115 -8.77 8.33 -17.59
N ALA A 116 -7.70 7.60 -17.25
CA ALA A 116 -7.63 6.79 -16.04
C ALA A 116 -7.15 7.60 -14.81
N GLU A 117 -6.58 8.79 -15.02
CA GLU A 117 -5.98 9.60 -13.96
C GLU A 117 -6.93 9.92 -12.79
N PRO A 118 -8.22 10.28 -12.99
CA PRO A 118 -9.12 10.58 -11.88
C PRO A 118 -9.35 9.37 -10.95
N GLU A 119 -9.53 8.18 -11.50
CA GLU A 119 -9.76 6.94 -10.74
C GLU A 119 -8.46 6.49 -10.06
N LEU A 120 -7.34 6.55 -10.76
CA LEU A 120 -6.02 6.25 -10.20
C LEU A 120 -5.63 7.18 -9.07
N ALA A 121 -5.89 8.49 -9.21
CA ALA A 121 -5.64 9.47 -8.16
C ALA A 121 -6.48 9.16 -6.92
N THR A 122 -7.77 8.87 -7.11
CA THR A 122 -8.68 8.50 -6.02
C THR A 122 -8.20 7.25 -5.28
N ALA A 123 -7.83 6.20 -6.02
CA ALA A 123 -7.37 4.95 -5.43
C ALA A 123 -6.00 5.10 -4.73
N ALA A 124 -5.06 5.84 -5.32
CA ALA A 124 -3.76 6.13 -4.70
C ALA A 124 -3.93 6.92 -3.39
N ASP A 125 -4.82 7.91 -3.36
CA ASP A 125 -5.10 8.69 -2.14
C ASP A 125 -5.80 7.84 -1.08
N ALA A 126 -6.69 6.92 -1.48
CA ALA A 126 -7.27 5.96 -0.55
C ALA A 126 -6.18 5.10 0.12
N ILE A 127 -5.23 4.60 -0.66
CA ILE A 127 -4.15 3.73 -0.16
C ILE A 127 -3.15 4.49 0.73
N LEU A 128 -2.73 5.68 0.29
CA LEU A 128 -1.66 6.44 0.92
C LEU A 128 -2.17 7.29 2.08
N LEU A 129 -3.31 7.97 1.92
CA LEU A 129 -3.81 8.90 2.94
C LEU A 129 -4.76 8.24 3.93
N LYS A 130 -5.56 7.26 3.47
CA LYS A 130 -6.59 6.60 4.30
C LYS A 130 -6.17 5.20 4.77
N GLY A 131 -5.01 4.71 4.31
CA GLY A 131 -4.55 3.36 4.63
C GLY A 131 -5.45 2.26 4.05
N ALA A 132 -6.21 2.56 2.98
CA ALA A 132 -7.08 1.58 2.36
C ALA A 132 -6.28 0.39 1.82
N ARG A 133 -6.83 -0.82 2.02
CA ARG A 133 -6.27 -2.09 1.53
C ARG A 133 -7.41 -2.96 1.02
N HIS A 134 -7.12 -3.79 0.04
CA HIS A 134 -8.07 -4.74 -0.49
C HIS A 134 -8.27 -5.88 0.53
N PRO A 135 -9.48 -6.10 1.06
CA PRO A 135 -9.68 -6.97 2.21
C PRO A 135 -9.36 -8.44 1.93
N ALA A 136 -9.53 -8.90 0.68
CA ALA A 136 -9.25 -10.28 0.30
C ALA A 136 -7.79 -10.53 -0.15
N VAL A 137 -6.97 -9.49 -0.36
CA VAL A 137 -5.55 -9.67 -0.73
C VAL A 137 -4.71 -10.09 0.47
N LYS A 138 -5.13 -9.77 1.71
CA LYS A 138 -4.46 -10.18 2.94
C LYS A 138 -2.95 -9.88 2.90
N ASP A 139 -2.12 -10.89 3.16
CA ASP A 139 -0.65 -10.78 3.20
C ASP A 139 -0.01 -11.08 1.84
N ALA A 140 -0.80 -11.27 0.78
CA ALA A 140 -0.26 -11.63 -0.53
C ALA A 140 0.72 -10.54 -1.02
N MET A 141 1.88 -11.00 -1.46
CA MET A 141 2.93 -10.18 -2.08
C MET A 141 3.14 -10.51 -3.55
N PHE A 142 2.38 -11.48 -4.05
CA PHE A 142 2.55 -12.04 -5.38
C PHE A 142 1.20 -12.13 -6.08
N PHE A 143 1.24 -11.99 -7.38
CA PHE A 143 0.10 -12.19 -8.25
C PHE A 143 0.58 -12.59 -9.63
N HIS A 144 -0.32 -13.14 -10.41
CA HIS A 144 -0.14 -13.33 -11.84
C HIS A 144 -1.50 -13.20 -12.53
N THR A 145 -1.49 -13.16 -13.86
CA THR A 145 -2.72 -13.16 -14.66
C THR A 145 -3.62 -14.33 -14.25
N ASP A 146 -4.89 -14.04 -13.98
CA ASP A 146 -5.86 -15.07 -13.63
C ASP A 146 -5.99 -16.13 -14.74
N GLY A 147 -6.30 -17.36 -14.36
CA GLY A 147 -6.37 -18.51 -15.26
C GLY A 147 -5.03 -19.17 -15.58
N LEU A 148 -3.89 -18.53 -15.33
CA LEU A 148 -2.59 -19.19 -15.41
C LEU A 148 -2.41 -20.18 -14.26
N LYS A 149 -1.72 -21.30 -14.55
CA LYS A 149 -1.37 -22.33 -13.57
C LYS A 149 0.12 -22.60 -13.63
N PHE A 150 0.74 -22.64 -12.46
CA PHE A 150 2.16 -22.91 -12.29
C PHE A 150 2.34 -24.17 -11.46
N PRO A 151 3.35 -25.01 -11.74
CA PRO A 151 3.56 -26.29 -11.06
C PRO A 151 4.33 -26.10 -9.74
N TYR A 152 3.96 -25.10 -8.93
CA TYR A 152 4.54 -24.86 -7.62
C TYR A 152 3.48 -25.15 -6.55
N ASP A 153 3.88 -25.86 -5.49
CA ASP A 153 3.03 -26.22 -4.36
C ASP A 153 2.95 -25.12 -3.30
N ASN A 154 3.90 -24.20 -3.28
CA ASN A 154 3.98 -23.11 -2.32
C ASN A 154 3.10 -21.88 -2.67
N MET A 155 2.28 -21.94 -3.72
CA MET A 155 1.43 -20.81 -4.14
C MET A 155 0.01 -20.91 -3.56
N HIS A 156 -0.24 -20.19 -2.47
CA HIS A 156 -1.53 -20.19 -1.78
C HIS A 156 -2.39 -18.99 -2.21
N TYR A 157 -3.32 -19.24 -3.13
CA TYR A 157 -4.22 -18.21 -3.65
C TYR A 157 -5.20 -17.69 -2.59
N VAL A 158 -5.36 -16.37 -2.55
CA VAL A 158 -6.22 -15.69 -1.57
C VAL A 158 -7.45 -15.03 -2.21
N THR A 159 -7.30 -14.46 -3.41
CA THR A 159 -8.39 -13.81 -4.14
C THR A 159 -8.04 -13.62 -5.62
N VAL A 160 -9.06 -13.36 -6.43
CA VAL A 160 -8.92 -12.85 -7.80
C VAL A 160 -9.51 -11.43 -7.83
N ALA A 161 -8.79 -10.48 -8.42
CA ALA A 161 -9.22 -9.09 -8.58
C ALA A 161 -8.46 -8.42 -9.73
N GLY A 162 -9.08 -7.49 -10.46
CA GLY A 162 -8.42 -6.78 -11.57
C GLY A 162 -7.78 -7.70 -12.62
N GLY A 163 -8.34 -8.90 -12.83
CA GLY A 163 -7.80 -9.87 -13.77
C GLY A 163 -6.56 -10.64 -13.31
N ASN A 164 -6.20 -10.56 -12.03
CA ASN A 164 -5.07 -11.24 -11.44
C ASN A 164 -5.51 -12.18 -10.32
N ALA A 165 -4.81 -13.30 -10.18
CA ALA A 165 -4.89 -14.18 -9.01
C ALA A 165 -3.77 -13.82 -8.03
N PHE A 166 -4.15 -13.38 -6.84
CA PHE A 166 -3.23 -13.00 -5.77
C PHE A 166 -2.95 -14.20 -4.87
N TYR A 167 -1.70 -14.33 -4.43
CA TYR A 167 -1.28 -15.46 -3.61
C TYR A 167 -0.16 -15.11 -2.63
N GLU A 168 -0.13 -15.89 -1.57
CA GLU A 168 0.95 -15.94 -0.59
C GLU A 168 1.88 -17.09 -0.93
N LYS A 169 3.18 -16.90 -0.76
CA LYS A 169 4.11 -18.03 -0.79
C LYS A 169 4.22 -18.63 0.59
N ARG A 170 3.87 -19.91 0.73
CA ARG A 170 3.95 -20.61 2.02
C ARG A 170 4.67 -21.94 1.87
N ASP A 171 5.47 -22.27 2.87
CA ASP A 171 6.18 -23.54 2.94
C ASP A 171 5.22 -24.72 3.19
N SER A 172 5.77 -25.93 3.22
CA SER A 172 5.00 -27.16 3.48
C SER A 172 4.32 -27.19 4.86
N ASN A 173 4.75 -26.36 5.81
CA ASN A 173 4.12 -26.20 7.13
C ASN A 173 3.04 -25.12 7.13
N GLY A 174 2.79 -24.46 6.00
CA GLY A 174 1.83 -23.37 5.86
C GLY A 174 2.34 -22.02 6.37
N MET A 175 3.63 -21.88 6.68
CA MET A 175 4.24 -20.63 7.12
C MET A 175 4.60 -19.75 5.93
N LEU A 176 4.45 -18.43 6.06
CA LEU A 176 4.84 -17.49 5.00
C LEU A 176 6.35 -17.58 4.72
N GLU A 177 6.73 -17.69 3.45
CA GLU A 177 8.13 -17.65 3.03
C GLU A 177 8.73 -16.23 3.06
N THR A 178 7.87 -15.21 3.05
CA THR A 178 8.25 -13.80 3.22
C THR A 178 7.84 -13.30 4.60
N PRO A 179 8.61 -12.38 5.22
CA PRO A 179 8.15 -11.70 6.44
C PRO A 179 6.75 -11.11 6.23
N PRO A 180 5.83 -11.24 7.20
CA PRO A 180 4.48 -10.69 7.04
C PRO A 180 4.53 -9.16 6.92
N PRO A 181 3.67 -8.56 6.08
CA PRO A 181 3.59 -7.10 5.97
C PRO A 181 3.01 -6.50 7.26
N LEU A 182 3.35 -5.24 7.55
CA LEU A 182 2.71 -4.54 8.65
C LEU A 182 1.25 -4.24 8.28
N PRO A 183 0.30 -4.44 9.21
CA PRO A 183 -1.09 -4.13 8.95
C PRO A 183 -1.28 -2.62 8.82
N SER A 184 -2.29 -2.19 8.06
CA SER A 184 -2.48 -0.76 7.73
C SER A 184 -2.64 0.15 8.94
N TYR A 185 -3.13 -0.34 10.08
CA TYR A 185 -3.29 0.45 11.30
C TYR A 185 -1.97 0.71 12.06
N GLU A 186 -0.91 -0.03 11.75
CA GLU A 186 0.45 0.15 12.31
C GLU A 186 1.34 1.04 11.43
N VAL A 187 0.88 1.34 10.21
CA VAL A 187 1.63 2.08 9.21
C VAL A 187 1.09 3.50 9.08
N ALA A 188 1.97 4.50 9.17
CA ALA A 188 1.66 5.88 8.83
C ALA A 188 2.43 6.29 7.56
N MET A 189 1.73 6.83 6.56
CA MET A 189 2.35 7.37 5.35
C MET A 189 2.46 8.89 5.47
N ASN A 190 3.69 9.40 5.51
CA ASN A 190 3.97 10.83 5.59
C ASN A 190 4.38 11.38 4.22
N TYR A 191 3.62 12.34 3.71
CA TYR A 191 3.95 12.99 2.44
C TYR A 191 5.10 13.99 2.65
N VAL A 192 6.18 13.82 1.88
CA VAL A 192 7.34 14.73 1.90
C VAL A 192 7.47 15.43 0.54
N PRO A 193 7.04 16.69 0.42
CA PRO A 193 7.24 17.45 -0.81
C PRO A 193 8.73 17.83 -0.94
N GLY A 194 9.38 17.41 -2.04
CA GLY A 194 10.66 17.99 -2.46
C GLY A 194 11.93 17.18 -2.21
N GLU A 195 11.87 15.96 -1.67
CA GLU A 195 13.07 15.12 -1.57
C GLU A 195 13.35 14.45 -2.93
N SER A 196 14.01 15.17 -3.84
CA SER A 196 14.76 14.51 -4.91
C SER A 196 15.85 13.70 -4.23
N MET A 197 15.76 12.36 -4.25
CA MET A 197 16.80 11.46 -3.76
C MET A 197 18.07 11.62 -4.63
N LEU A 198 18.76 12.74 -4.49
CA LEU A 198 20.17 12.83 -4.80
C LEU A 198 20.89 11.99 -3.74
N PRO A 199 21.84 11.12 -4.13
CA PRO A 199 22.64 10.40 -3.15
C PRO A 199 23.39 11.40 -2.26
N PRO A 200 23.72 11.05 -1.00
CA PRO A 200 24.54 11.88 -0.13
C PRO A 200 25.95 11.92 -0.70
N GLN A 201 26.21 12.80 -1.65
CA GLN A 201 27.53 13.09 -2.13
C GLN A 201 27.79 14.58 -1.94
N PHE A 202 28.72 14.83 -1.03
CA PHE A 202 29.29 16.11 -0.61
C PHE A 202 28.47 16.92 0.39
N GLU A 203 28.68 16.63 1.68
CA GLU A 203 28.91 17.71 2.64
C GLU A 203 30.06 18.57 2.09
N ALA A 204 29.69 19.60 1.33
CA ALA A 204 30.63 20.62 0.91
C ALA A 204 31.18 21.25 2.20
N LEU A 205 32.47 21.00 2.44
CA LEU A 205 33.30 21.75 3.37
C LEU A 205 33.11 23.24 3.08
N ILE A 206 32.24 23.90 3.83
CA ILE A 206 32.13 25.35 3.85
C ILE A 206 33.27 25.82 4.76
N PRO A 207 34.37 26.41 4.25
CA PRO A 207 35.34 27.02 5.14
C PRO A 207 34.65 28.17 5.88
N SER A 208 34.75 28.14 7.21
CA SER A 208 34.26 29.20 8.08
C SER A 208 34.83 30.54 7.63
N ALA A 209 33.96 31.43 7.14
CA ALA A 209 34.36 32.75 6.70
C ALA A 209 34.85 33.56 7.92
N VAL A 210 36.16 33.82 7.97
CA VAL A 210 36.75 34.76 8.92
C VAL A 210 36.24 36.16 8.56
N PRO A 211 35.63 36.92 9.49
CA PRO A 211 35.16 38.27 9.21
C PRO A 211 36.36 39.18 8.89
N VAL A 212 36.39 39.75 7.68
CA VAL A 212 37.31 40.82 7.32
C VAL A 212 36.78 42.13 7.95
N PRO A 213 37.56 42.86 8.76
CA PRO A 213 37.13 44.15 9.28
C PRO A 213 36.95 45.16 8.15
N LEU A 214 35.75 45.73 8.03
CA LEU A 214 35.49 46.86 7.14
C LEU A 214 36.04 48.16 7.78
N PRO A 215 36.82 48.98 7.07
CA PRO A 215 37.20 50.31 7.54
C PRO A 215 35.99 51.26 7.53
N ALA A 216 35.92 52.13 8.54
CA ALA A 216 34.84 53.12 8.72
C ALA A 216 34.79 54.14 7.56
N PRO A 217 33.60 54.68 7.23
CA PRO A 217 33.47 55.68 6.18
C PRO A 217 33.86 57.10 6.67
N ASP A 218 34.71 57.78 5.89
CA ASP A 218 35.02 59.20 6.04
C ASP A 218 33.83 60.09 5.64
N PRO A 219 33.70 61.31 6.21
CA PRO A 219 32.65 62.23 5.84
C PRO A 219 33.03 63.12 4.64
N MET A 220 32.08 63.19 3.70
CA MET A 220 31.80 64.26 2.73
C MET A 220 32.69 64.41 1.48
N ALA A 221 32.04 64.24 0.32
CA ALA A 221 32.27 65.08 -0.85
C ALA A 221 30.93 65.38 -1.56
N THR A 222 30.60 66.67 -1.62
CA THR A 222 29.54 67.31 -2.40
C THR A 222 29.91 67.41 -3.87
N ALA A 223 28.97 67.05 -4.77
CA ALA A 223 28.80 67.51 -6.17
C ALA A 223 27.90 66.49 -6.89
N SER A 224 27.04 66.77 -7.86
CA SER A 224 26.59 67.97 -8.56
C SER A 224 25.35 67.52 -9.35
N THR A 225 24.30 68.32 -9.35
CA THR A 225 23.05 68.08 -10.10
C THR A 225 23.26 68.26 -11.61
N ALA A 226 23.05 67.19 -12.37
CA ALA A 226 22.77 67.24 -13.81
C ALA A 226 21.53 66.37 -14.11
N PRO A 227 20.50 66.88 -14.81
CA PRO A 227 19.33 66.08 -15.15
C PRO A 227 19.64 65.19 -16.37
N MET A 228 19.54 63.87 -16.20
CA MET A 228 19.41 62.93 -17.32
C MET A 228 17.95 62.83 -17.73
N LEU A 229 17.67 63.16 -18.99
CA LEU A 229 16.41 62.87 -19.66
C LEU A 229 16.32 61.37 -19.92
N ILE A 230 15.31 60.71 -19.35
CA ILE A 230 14.97 59.32 -19.66
C ILE A 230 13.66 59.34 -20.44
N THR A 231 13.76 59.08 -21.74
CA THR A 231 12.64 58.79 -22.63
C THR A 231 12.11 57.38 -22.33
N ALA A 232 10.85 57.28 -21.91
CA ALA A 232 10.16 56.01 -21.75
C ALA A 232 9.76 55.45 -23.13
N PRO A 233 9.94 54.14 -23.40
CA PRO A 233 9.33 53.52 -24.56
C PRO A 233 7.84 53.27 -24.33
N VAL A 234 7.02 53.75 -25.26
CA VAL A 234 5.57 53.55 -25.32
C VAL A 234 5.26 52.09 -25.67
N THR A 235 4.50 51.43 -24.80
CA THR A 235 3.94 50.09 -25.00
C THR A 235 2.83 50.15 -26.05
N GLN A 236 2.94 49.35 -27.12
CA GLN A 236 1.82 49.09 -28.04
C GLN A 236 0.90 48.02 -27.43
N PRO A 237 -0.44 48.13 -27.57
CA PRO A 237 -1.35 47.08 -27.13
C PRO A 237 -1.37 45.94 -28.16
N GLU A 238 -1.08 44.73 -27.69
CA GLU A 238 -1.19 43.49 -28.45
C GLU A 238 -2.66 43.05 -28.56
N THR A 239 -3.09 42.81 -29.79
CA THR A 239 -4.46 42.42 -30.17
C THR A 239 -4.82 41.03 -29.65
N ALA A 240 -5.93 40.91 -28.94
CA ALA A 240 -6.49 39.63 -28.49
C ALA A 240 -6.98 38.76 -29.67
N PRO A 241 -6.75 37.43 -29.66
CA PRO A 241 -7.33 36.53 -30.66
C PRO A 241 -8.81 36.21 -30.37
N ALA A 242 -9.58 36.06 -31.45
CA ALA A 242 -11.01 35.77 -31.47
C ALA A 242 -11.35 34.35 -30.96
N PRO A 243 -12.57 34.12 -30.43
CA PRO A 243 -12.97 32.80 -29.91
C PRO A 243 -13.31 31.81 -31.05
N GLU A 244 -12.74 30.61 -30.98
CA GLU A 244 -13.07 29.48 -31.86
C GLU A 244 -14.45 28.88 -31.55
N PRO A 245 -15.13 28.26 -32.55
CA PRO A 245 -16.46 27.70 -32.37
C PRO A 245 -16.46 26.44 -31.50
N ALA A 246 -17.36 26.42 -30.50
CA ALA A 246 -17.53 25.34 -29.54
C ALA A 246 -17.89 23.99 -30.22
N MET A 247 -17.06 22.98 -29.96
CA MET A 247 -17.31 21.59 -30.34
C MET A 247 -18.37 20.97 -29.43
N ARG A 248 -19.37 20.28 -30.02
CA ARG A 248 -20.49 19.69 -29.29
C ARG A 248 -20.02 18.53 -28.41
N ILE A 249 -20.26 18.63 -27.10
CA ILE A 249 -19.98 17.59 -26.11
C ILE A 249 -20.90 16.39 -26.38
N ALA A 250 -20.31 15.23 -26.69
CA ALA A 250 -21.03 13.97 -26.77
C ALA A 250 -21.35 13.48 -25.34
N ILE A 251 -22.63 13.33 -25.02
CA ILE A 251 -23.09 12.80 -23.74
C ILE A 251 -22.79 11.29 -23.71
N PRO A 252 -22.02 10.77 -22.74
CA PRO A 252 -21.74 9.35 -22.66
C PRO A 252 -23.01 8.57 -22.29
N THR A 253 -23.34 7.56 -23.10
CA THR A 253 -24.44 6.63 -22.82
C THR A 253 -24.04 5.65 -21.71
N PRO A 254 -24.89 5.39 -20.70
CA PRO A 254 -24.59 4.45 -19.63
C PRO A 254 -24.42 3.02 -20.16
N ARG A 255 -23.43 2.31 -19.61
CA ARG A 255 -23.12 0.91 -19.94
C ARG A 255 -24.29 0.02 -19.47
N PRO A 256 -24.76 -0.95 -20.27
CA PRO A 256 -25.83 -1.86 -19.85
C PRO A 256 -25.42 -2.68 -18.63
N ALA A 257 -26.39 -2.96 -17.76
CA ALA A 257 -26.19 -3.78 -16.57
C ALA A 257 -25.73 -5.19 -16.96
N TYR A 258 -24.77 -5.72 -16.21
CA TYR A 258 -24.20 -7.05 -16.42
C TYR A 258 -25.27 -8.12 -16.15
N ASP A 259 -25.68 -8.84 -17.19
CA ASP A 259 -26.66 -9.92 -17.09
C ASP A 259 -25.95 -11.22 -16.68
N SER A 260 -26.13 -11.63 -15.42
CA SER A 260 -25.51 -12.81 -14.81
C SER A 260 -26.13 -14.14 -15.25
N VAL A 261 -27.03 -14.13 -16.25
CA VAL A 261 -27.77 -15.33 -16.69
C VAL A 261 -26.95 -16.26 -17.60
N MET A 262 -25.84 -15.82 -18.18
CA MET A 262 -25.05 -16.64 -19.13
C MET A 262 -24.09 -17.66 -18.48
N LEU A 263 -24.02 -17.76 -17.15
CA LEU A 263 -23.09 -18.64 -16.43
C LEU A 263 -23.71 -19.93 -15.86
N ARG A 264 -24.97 -20.25 -16.21
CA ARG A 264 -25.55 -21.58 -15.93
C ARG A 264 -25.36 -22.51 -17.13
N GLY A 265 -24.12 -22.94 -17.33
CA GLY A 265 -23.81 -24.13 -18.12
C GLY A 265 -24.17 -25.39 -17.32
N GLU A 266 -25.02 -26.22 -17.91
CA GLU A 266 -25.55 -27.46 -17.35
C GLU A 266 -24.44 -28.49 -17.05
N ILE A 267 -24.47 -29.07 -15.84
CA ILE A 267 -23.64 -30.21 -15.47
C ILE A 267 -24.36 -31.48 -15.96
N PRO A 268 -23.79 -32.29 -16.87
CA PRO A 268 -24.34 -33.59 -17.19
C PRO A 268 -24.07 -34.56 -16.03
N VAL A 269 -25.14 -35.01 -15.39
CA VAL A 269 -25.16 -36.20 -14.54
C VAL A 269 -25.00 -37.44 -15.42
N ASN A 270 -23.84 -38.10 -15.35
CA ASN A 270 -23.67 -39.44 -15.90
C ASN A 270 -23.67 -40.45 -14.76
N GLY A 271 -24.68 -41.34 -14.80
CA GLY A 271 -24.73 -42.56 -14.02
C GLY A 271 -23.97 -43.69 -14.72
N GLY A 272 -23.41 -44.59 -13.91
CA GLY A 272 -22.71 -45.81 -14.30
C GLY A 272 -22.04 -46.42 -13.09
#